data_AF-E0MRL3-F1
#
_entry.id   AF-E0MRL3-F1
#
_cell.length_a   1.000
_cell.length_b   1.000
_cell.length_c   1.000
_cell.angle_alpha   90.00
_cell.angle_beta   90.00
_cell.angle_gamma   90.00
#
_symmetry.space_group_name_H-M   'P 1'
#
loop_
_entity.id
_entity.type
_entity.pdbx_description
1 polymer ?
#
loop_
_entity_poly.entity_id
_entity_poly.type
_entity_poly.pdbx_seq_one_letter_code
_entity_poly.pdbx_strand_id
1 'polypeptide(L)'
;MALIYGVDPSKSTGVAIFDTDKPRSAIRVETLKIEGGLLGDLPKSISKNMYRLFRKHGKPDFMCIEQPILQNLGGVNSLIIANQIFGSLMGQCPMFGVNDAVLAPQSWRVALFESSSRRYLYERLLGSEAGRKRLNDIQIKMIHKAARGMNVDIDNASIGVPKLDQMSGNDKKTKDAWSAWWRQEWKRRAKDFCRDENVEIKNDDEADAVCIAVAASKTQAFRMMETQRMAA
;
A
#
# COMPACT_ATOMS: atom_id res chain seq x y z
N MET A 1 20.04 5.01 -16.58
CA MET A 1 19.86 5.59 -15.25
C MET A 1 18.56 6.37 -15.14
N ALA A 2 17.56 5.79 -14.49
CA ALA A 2 16.32 6.50 -14.16
C ALA A 2 16.19 6.63 -12.65
N LEU A 3 15.80 7.82 -12.19
CA LEU A 3 15.42 8.06 -10.82
C LEU A 3 13.89 7.97 -10.69
N ILE A 4 13.42 6.95 -9.98
CA ILE A 4 11.99 6.69 -9.72
C ILE A 4 11.64 7.18 -8.32
N TYR A 5 10.56 7.95 -8.20
CA TYR A 5 9.94 8.26 -6.92
C TYR A 5 8.65 7.45 -6.76
N GLY A 6 8.56 6.59 -5.75
CA GLY A 6 7.31 5.94 -5.34
C GLY A 6 6.67 6.72 -4.20
N VAL A 7 5.37 7.01 -4.30
CA VAL A 7 4.67 7.91 -3.38
C VAL A 7 3.40 7.25 -2.84
N ASP A 8 3.32 7.08 -1.51
CA ASP A 8 2.11 6.70 -0.77
C ASP A 8 1.44 7.98 -0.20
N PRO A 9 0.40 8.52 -0.86
CA PRO A 9 -0.18 9.80 -0.52
C PRO A 9 -1.06 9.73 0.73
N SER A 10 -0.62 10.39 1.79
CA SER A 10 -1.38 10.57 3.02
C SER A 10 -0.98 11.89 3.71
N LYS A 11 -1.61 12.29 4.82
CA LYS A 11 -1.13 13.46 5.60
C LYS A 11 0.35 13.31 6.03
N SER A 12 0.79 12.06 6.18
CA SER A 12 2.19 11.65 6.34
C SER A 12 2.57 10.88 5.06
N THR A 13 2.95 11.60 4.01
CA THR A 13 3.20 10.97 2.70
C THR A 13 4.55 10.28 2.70
N GLY A 14 4.57 8.96 2.53
CA GLY A 14 5.80 8.21 2.32
C GLY A 14 6.33 8.43 0.91
N VAL A 15 7.64 8.62 0.76
CA VAL A 15 8.32 8.72 -0.54
C VAL A 15 9.55 7.84 -0.55
N ALA A 16 9.67 6.98 -1.55
CA ALA A 16 10.86 6.19 -1.82
C ALA A 16 11.58 6.71 -3.06
N ILE A 17 12.90 6.83 -2.97
CA ILE A 17 13.81 7.31 -4.01
C ILE A 17 14.61 6.11 -4.50
N PHE A 18 14.30 5.64 -5.70
CA PHE A 18 14.87 4.45 -6.30
C PHE A 18 15.65 4.79 -7.57
N ASP A 19 16.98 4.65 -7.50
CA ASP A 19 17.87 4.73 -8.65
C ASP A 19 17.99 3.33 -9.28
N THR A 20 17.53 3.19 -10.53
CA THR A 20 17.44 1.88 -11.19
C THR A 20 18.78 1.20 -11.45
N ASP A 21 19.88 1.95 -11.38
CA ASP A 21 21.22 1.43 -11.65
C ASP A 21 21.90 0.94 -10.36
N LYS A 22 21.25 1.14 -9.20
CA LYS A 22 21.73 0.72 -7.89
C LYS A 22 20.95 -0.49 -7.36
N PRO A 23 21.54 -1.31 -6.48
CA PRO A 23 20.80 -2.36 -5.79
C PRO A 23 19.64 -1.78 -4.98
N ARG A 24 18.57 -2.56 -4.78
CA ARG A 24 17.39 -2.14 -4.02
C ARG A 24 17.69 -1.73 -2.58
N SER A 25 18.73 -2.29 -1.97
CA SER A 25 19.21 -1.88 -0.65
C SER A 25 19.69 -0.41 -0.60
N ALA A 26 19.94 0.23 -1.75
CA ALA A 26 20.28 1.64 -1.84
C ALA A 26 19.05 2.56 -1.96
N ILE A 27 17.83 2.02 -1.98
CA ILE A 27 16.60 2.82 -1.95
C ILE A 27 16.59 3.65 -0.67
N ARG A 28 16.31 4.95 -0.83
CA ARG A 28 16.15 5.88 0.30
C ARG A 28 14.68 6.17 0.51
N VAL A 29 14.29 6.41 1.75
CA VAL A 29 12.92 6.79 2.10
C VAL A 29 12.88 8.10 2.86
N GLU A 30 11.80 8.85 2.67
CA GLU A 30 11.49 10.08 3.37
C GLU A 30 9.99 10.12 3.68
N THR A 31 9.63 10.79 4.77
CA THR A 31 8.23 11.09 5.08
C THR A 31 7.99 12.60 4.94
N LEU A 32 7.09 12.98 4.03
CA LEU A 32 6.65 14.35 3.85
C LEU A 32 5.44 14.63 4.75
N LYS A 33 5.61 15.51 5.73
CA LYS A 33 4.50 16.00 6.55
C LYS A 33 3.73 17.07 5.79
N ILE A 34 2.47 16.79 5.50
CA ILE A 34 1.58 17.73 4.82
C ILE A 34 0.83 18.52 5.89
N GLU A 35 1.08 19.82 5.89
CA GLU A 35 0.47 20.78 6.81
C GLU A 35 -0.55 21.64 6.06
N GLY A 36 -1.50 22.21 6.80
CA GLY A 36 -2.51 23.12 6.26
C GLY A 36 -3.92 22.52 6.20
N GLY A 37 -4.90 23.42 6.05
CA GLY A 37 -6.30 23.07 5.89
C GLY A 37 -6.68 22.70 4.45
N LEU A 38 -7.97 22.51 4.23
CA LEU A 38 -8.53 22.41 2.88
C LEU A 38 -8.26 23.72 2.11
N LEU A 39 -8.14 23.61 0.79
CA LEU A 39 -8.03 24.74 -0.16
C LEU A 39 -6.74 25.57 -0.01
N GLY A 40 -5.90 25.55 -1.05
CA GLY A 40 -4.71 26.42 -1.18
C GLY A 40 -3.51 26.03 -0.30
N ASP A 41 -3.70 25.88 1.01
CA ASP A 41 -2.61 25.63 1.96
C ASP A 41 -1.99 24.24 1.79
N LEU A 42 -2.84 23.22 1.67
CA LEU A 42 -2.40 21.85 1.49
C LEU A 42 -1.61 21.65 0.17
N PRO A 43 -2.10 22.09 -1.00
CA PRO A 43 -1.30 22.07 -2.23
C PRO A 43 0.04 22.80 -2.10
N LYS A 44 0.04 23.98 -1.47
CA LYS A 44 1.26 24.79 -1.25
C LYS A 44 2.27 24.06 -0.38
N SER A 45 1.81 23.40 0.68
CA SER A 45 2.66 22.59 1.57
C SER A 45 3.31 21.43 0.82
N ILE A 46 2.54 20.71 0.00
CA ILE A 46 3.05 19.64 -0.86
C ILE A 46 4.09 20.19 -1.83
N SER A 47 3.80 21.26 -2.56
CA SER A 47 4.74 21.87 -3.53
C SER A 47 6.06 22.26 -2.89
N LYS A 48 6.01 22.87 -1.71
CA LYS A 48 7.21 23.26 -0.96
C LYS A 48 8.04 22.04 -0.55
N ASN A 49 7.39 20.99 -0.08
CA ASN A 49 8.06 19.77 0.38
C ASN A 49 8.63 18.96 -0.78
N MET A 50 7.91 18.85 -1.89
CA MET A 50 8.38 18.22 -3.12
C MET A 50 9.60 18.94 -3.71
N TYR A 51 9.55 20.27 -3.77
CA TYR A 51 10.71 21.06 -4.22
C TYR A 51 11.96 20.83 -3.36
N ARG A 52 11.79 20.77 -2.04
CA ARG A 52 12.88 20.44 -1.11
C ARG A 52 13.42 19.03 -1.34
N LEU A 53 12.53 18.08 -1.57
CA LEU A 53 12.91 16.70 -1.87
C LEU A 53 13.75 16.62 -3.15
N PHE A 54 13.32 17.29 -4.23
CA PHE A 54 14.06 17.34 -5.48
C PHE A 54 15.41 18.05 -5.34
N ARG A 55 15.50 19.12 -4.55
CA ARG A 55 16.77 19.79 -4.26
C ARG A 55 17.74 18.87 -3.50
N LYS A 56 17.23 18.04 -2.60
CA LYS A 56 18.03 17.15 -1.75
C LYS A 56 18.50 15.90 -2.49
N HIS A 57 17.62 15.27 -3.27
CA HIS A 57 17.86 13.94 -3.84
C HIS A 57 17.88 13.91 -5.37
N GLY A 58 17.70 15.05 -6.03
CA GLY A 58 17.56 15.16 -7.49
C GLY A 58 16.11 15.05 -7.93
N LYS A 59 15.76 15.71 -9.04
CA LYS A 59 14.43 15.59 -9.65
C LYS A 59 14.26 14.17 -10.22
N PRO A 60 13.15 13.46 -9.95
CA PRO A 60 12.90 12.17 -10.57
C PRO A 60 12.69 12.28 -12.08
N ASP A 61 13.04 11.22 -12.79
CA ASP A 61 12.65 11.01 -14.18
C ASP A 61 11.21 10.49 -14.26
N PHE A 62 10.83 9.68 -13.27
CA PHE A 62 9.52 9.04 -13.17
C PHE A 62 8.96 9.10 -11.76
N MET A 63 7.69 9.48 -11.62
CA MET A 63 6.97 9.47 -10.36
C MET A 63 5.78 8.53 -10.41
N CYS A 64 5.66 7.64 -9.43
CA CYS A 64 4.52 6.76 -9.32
C CYS A 64 3.77 7.01 -8.03
N ILE A 65 2.48 7.32 -8.14
CA ILE A 65 1.63 7.74 -7.04
C ILE A 65 0.56 6.67 -6.81
N GLU A 66 0.41 6.21 -5.57
CA GLU A 66 -0.68 5.29 -5.25
C GLU A 66 -2.05 6.00 -5.35
N GLN A 67 -3.02 5.32 -5.95
CA GLN A 67 -4.38 5.81 -6.05
C GLN A 67 -5.08 5.78 -4.67
N PRO A 68 -5.77 6.86 -4.25
CA PRO A 68 -6.53 6.84 -3.01
C PRO A 68 -7.71 5.85 -3.10
N ILE A 69 -7.90 5.02 -2.06
CA ILE A 69 -9.04 4.11 -1.98
C ILE A 69 -10.30 4.88 -1.54
N LEU A 70 -11.18 5.18 -2.48
CA LEU A 70 -12.37 6.03 -2.25
C LEU A 70 -13.42 5.41 -1.30
N GLN A 71 -13.46 4.07 -1.18
CA GLN A 71 -14.56 3.37 -0.50
C GLN A 71 -14.42 3.28 1.04
N ASN A 72 -13.26 3.59 1.63
CA ASN A 72 -12.97 3.31 3.05
C ASN A 72 -12.32 4.48 3.81
N LEU A 73 -12.44 5.71 3.32
CA LEU A 73 -11.97 6.89 4.03
C LEU A 73 -13.06 7.31 5.02
N GLY A 74 -12.76 7.29 6.32
CA GLY A 74 -13.70 7.39 7.46
C GLY A 74 -14.49 8.70 7.60
N GLY A 75 -15.06 9.21 6.50
CA GLY A 75 -15.86 10.43 6.39
C GLY A 75 -15.55 11.20 5.11
N VAL A 76 -16.50 12.05 4.68
CA VAL A 76 -16.38 12.93 3.49
C VAL A 76 -15.11 13.80 3.55
N ASN A 77 -14.76 14.33 4.73
CA ASN A 77 -13.54 15.14 4.88
C ASN A 77 -12.26 14.37 4.56
N SER A 78 -12.17 13.10 4.98
CA SER A 78 -11.01 12.25 4.68
C SER A 78 -10.89 11.97 3.18
N LEU A 79 -12.04 11.79 2.51
CA LEU A 79 -12.11 11.64 1.06
C LEU A 79 -11.63 12.90 0.32
N ILE A 80 -12.09 14.08 0.73
CA ILE A 80 -11.69 15.35 0.14
C ILE A 80 -10.19 15.58 0.32
N ILE A 81 -9.67 15.40 1.54
CA ILE A 81 -8.25 15.59 1.84
C ILE A 81 -7.38 14.64 1.01
N ALA A 82 -7.73 13.35 0.96
CA ALA A 82 -6.95 12.38 0.18
C ALA A 82 -6.90 12.75 -1.31
N ASN A 83 -8.02 13.16 -1.90
CA ASN A 83 -8.07 13.59 -3.29
C ASN A 83 -7.34 14.91 -3.53
N GLN A 84 -7.35 15.86 -2.58
CA GLN A 84 -6.57 17.09 -2.70
C GLN A 84 -5.07 16.81 -2.63
N ILE A 85 -4.61 15.92 -1.76
CA ILE A 85 -3.20 15.49 -1.70
C ILE A 85 -2.81 14.85 -3.02
N PHE A 86 -3.58 13.86 -3.47
CA PHE A 86 -3.35 13.15 -4.72
C PHE A 86 -3.33 14.10 -5.92
N GLY A 87 -4.34 14.94 -6.08
CA GLY A 87 -4.41 15.91 -7.18
C GLY A 87 -3.28 16.94 -7.15
N SER A 88 -2.81 17.34 -5.97
CA SER A 88 -1.68 18.26 -5.84
C SER A 88 -0.35 17.61 -6.25
N LEU A 89 -0.14 16.34 -5.91
CA LEU A 89 1.05 15.58 -6.34
C LEU A 89 1.05 15.38 -7.86
N MET A 90 -0.08 14.94 -8.41
CA MET A 90 -0.26 14.75 -9.86
C MET A 90 -0.06 16.06 -10.62
N GLY A 91 -0.66 17.16 -10.15
CA GLY A 91 -0.54 18.46 -10.81
C GLY A 91 0.89 19.03 -10.82
N GLN A 92 1.73 18.63 -9.87
CA GLN A 92 3.14 19.06 -9.83
C GLN A 92 4.03 18.33 -10.82
N CYS A 93 3.72 17.08 -11.17
CA CYS A 93 4.52 16.30 -12.12
C CYS A 93 4.75 17.04 -13.45
N PRO A 94 3.70 17.52 -14.17
CA PRO A 94 3.91 18.29 -15.39
C PRO A 94 4.56 19.65 -15.13
N MET A 95 4.31 20.30 -13.99
CA MET A 95 4.97 21.58 -13.65
C MET A 95 6.50 21.46 -13.53
N PHE A 96 6.99 20.29 -13.12
CA PHE A 96 8.42 20.00 -13.02
C PHE A 96 8.97 19.21 -14.22
N GLY A 97 8.14 18.93 -15.23
CA GLY A 97 8.51 18.07 -16.37
C GLY A 97 8.94 16.68 -15.92
N VAL A 98 8.18 16.07 -15.01
CA VAL A 98 8.37 14.70 -14.51
C VAL A 98 7.30 13.82 -15.13
N ASN A 99 7.70 12.67 -15.68
CA ASN A 99 6.74 11.68 -16.15
C ASN A 99 6.08 11.01 -14.95
N ASP A 100 4.79 10.75 -15.02
CA ASP A 100 4.07 10.15 -13.91
C ASP A 100 3.18 8.96 -14.31
N ALA A 101 2.86 8.15 -13.31
CA ALA A 101 1.84 7.11 -13.41
C ALA A 101 1.13 6.93 -12.08
N VAL A 102 -0.12 6.47 -12.17
CA VAL A 102 -0.93 6.13 -11.01
C VAL A 102 -1.00 4.61 -10.88
N LEU A 103 -0.72 4.08 -9.69
CA LEU A 103 -0.89 2.67 -9.39
C LEU A 103 -2.02 2.47 -8.39
N ALA A 104 -2.95 1.58 -8.72
CA ALA A 104 -3.91 1.09 -7.74
C ALA A 104 -3.16 0.28 -6.65
N PRO A 105 -3.62 0.30 -5.39
CA PRO A 105 -2.97 -0.43 -4.30
C PRO A 105 -2.79 -1.92 -4.58
N GLN A 106 -3.74 -2.51 -5.30
CA GLN A 106 -3.76 -3.92 -5.68
C GLN A 106 -2.71 -4.23 -6.74
N SER A 107 -2.40 -3.27 -7.62
CA SER A 107 -1.46 -3.45 -8.72
C SER A 107 -0.04 -3.69 -8.22
N TRP A 108 0.46 -2.85 -7.29
CA TRP A 108 1.82 -3.05 -6.74
C TRP A 108 1.89 -4.30 -5.86
N ARG A 109 0.83 -4.62 -5.11
CA ARG A 109 0.77 -5.85 -4.30
C ARG A 109 0.90 -7.10 -5.15
N VAL A 110 0.17 -7.17 -6.26
CA VAL A 110 0.26 -8.31 -7.20
C VAL A 110 1.61 -8.33 -7.92
N ALA A 111 2.16 -7.16 -8.29
CA ALA A 111 3.42 -7.07 -9.00
C ALA A 111 4.65 -7.48 -8.16
N LEU A 112 4.56 -7.40 -6.82
CA LEU A 112 5.65 -7.74 -5.91
C LEU A 112 5.49 -9.08 -5.21
N PHE A 113 4.27 -9.42 -4.82
CA PHE A 113 4.02 -10.62 -4.00
C PHE A 113 3.32 -11.73 -4.78
N GLU A 114 3.30 -11.59 -6.11
CA GLU A 114 2.45 -12.34 -7.03
C GLU A 114 0.97 -12.33 -6.57
N SER A 115 0.11 -13.00 -7.31
CA SER A 115 -1.24 -13.34 -6.90
C SER A 115 -1.21 -14.35 -5.74
N SER A 116 -0.59 -14.00 -4.61
CA SER A 116 -0.88 -14.58 -3.31
C SER A 116 -2.27 -14.16 -2.79
N SER A 117 -3.17 -13.76 -3.70
CA SER A 117 -4.59 -14.08 -3.64
C SER A 117 -4.77 -15.56 -3.28
N ARG A 118 -5.10 -15.81 -2.01
CA ARG A 118 -5.55 -17.08 -1.45
C ARG A 118 -4.53 -18.22 -1.36
N ARG A 119 -3.71 -18.55 -2.37
CA ARG A 119 -2.88 -19.77 -2.39
C ARG A 119 -1.71 -19.77 -1.41
N TYR A 120 -0.83 -18.78 -1.45
CA TYR A 120 0.28 -18.64 -0.48
C TYR A 120 -0.23 -18.49 0.98
N LEU A 121 -1.38 -17.85 1.16
CA LEU A 121 -2.05 -17.76 2.46
C LEU A 121 -2.61 -19.11 2.91
N TYR A 122 -3.24 -19.87 2.01
CA TYR A 122 -3.64 -21.25 2.26
C TYR A 122 -2.44 -22.12 2.60
N GLU A 123 -1.34 -22.03 1.86
CA GLU A 123 -0.13 -22.84 2.07
C GLU A 123 0.59 -22.46 3.37
N ARG A 124 0.66 -21.18 3.76
CA ARG A 124 1.31 -20.76 5.01
C ARG A 124 0.41 -20.95 6.25
N LEU A 125 -0.89 -20.75 6.10
CA LEU A 125 -1.86 -20.96 7.19
C LEU A 125 -2.23 -22.44 7.37
N LEU A 126 -2.28 -23.26 6.32
CA LEU A 126 -2.58 -24.70 6.45
C LEU A 126 -1.32 -25.57 6.50
N GLY A 127 -0.20 -25.12 5.93
CA GLY A 127 1.05 -25.88 5.91
C GLY A 127 1.83 -25.85 7.23
N SER A 128 1.64 -24.83 8.07
CA SER A 128 2.29 -24.75 9.40
C SER A 128 1.30 -24.96 10.54
N GLU A 129 1.69 -25.69 11.58
CA GLU A 129 0.87 -25.92 12.78
C GLU A 129 0.49 -24.60 13.48
N ALA A 130 1.43 -23.65 13.52
CA ALA A 130 1.19 -22.29 14.02
C ALA A 130 0.20 -21.51 13.15
N GLY A 131 0.22 -21.69 11.83
CA GLY A 131 -0.75 -21.11 10.90
C GLY A 131 -2.16 -21.65 11.13
N ARG A 132 -2.27 -22.97 11.31
CA ARG A 132 -3.54 -23.66 11.59
C ARG A 132 -4.11 -23.22 12.93
N LYS A 133 -3.26 -23.13 13.95
CA LYS A 133 -3.63 -22.62 15.27
C LYS A 133 -4.10 -21.16 15.21
N ARG A 134 -3.44 -20.29 14.44
CA ARG A 134 -3.89 -18.89 14.25
C ARG A 134 -5.20 -18.77 13.50
N LEU A 135 -5.43 -19.60 12.47
CA LEU A 135 -6.72 -19.66 11.77
C LEU A 135 -7.83 -20.10 12.72
N ASN A 136 -7.58 -21.16 13.50
CA ASN A 136 -8.51 -21.64 14.51
C ASN A 136 -8.75 -20.58 15.59
N ASP A 137 -7.72 -19.88 16.09
CA ASP A 137 -7.87 -18.81 17.07
C ASP A 137 -8.67 -17.63 16.51
N ILE A 138 -8.47 -17.28 15.24
CA ILE A 138 -9.26 -16.24 14.55
C ILE A 138 -10.71 -16.71 14.40
N GLN A 139 -10.95 -17.95 13.96
CA GLN A 139 -12.28 -18.54 13.84
C GLN A 139 -12.98 -18.61 15.20
N ILE A 140 -12.31 -19.09 16.25
CA ILE A 140 -12.81 -19.16 17.62
C ILE A 140 -13.14 -17.75 18.13
N LYS A 141 -12.28 -16.75 17.89
CA LYS A 141 -12.57 -15.35 18.27
C LYS A 141 -13.74 -14.76 17.50
N MET A 142 -13.91 -15.09 16.22
CA MET A 142 -15.05 -14.68 15.39
C MET A 142 -16.34 -15.35 15.88
N ILE A 143 -16.31 -16.66 16.15
CA ILE A 143 -17.41 -17.46 16.70
C ILE A 143 -17.79 -16.94 18.08
N HIS A 144 -16.85 -16.75 19.02
CA HIS A 144 -17.11 -16.20 20.34
C HIS A 144 -17.71 -14.79 20.27
N LYS A 145 -17.28 -13.96 19.32
CA LYS A 145 -17.81 -12.59 19.14
C LYS A 145 -19.20 -12.58 18.49
N ALA A 146 -19.55 -13.61 17.72
CA ALA A 146 -20.89 -13.82 17.18
C ALA A 146 -21.85 -14.46 18.20
N ALA A 147 -21.35 -15.42 19.01
CA ALA A 147 -22.10 -16.12 20.05
C ALA A 147 -22.42 -15.25 21.28
N ARG A 148 -21.68 -14.15 21.51
CA ARG A 148 -22.01 -13.17 22.58
C ARG A 148 -23.37 -12.46 22.41
N GLY A 149 -24.14 -12.76 21.36
CA GLY A 149 -25.54 -12.37 21.21
C GLY A 149 -26.49 -13.50 20.80
N MET A 150 -26.02 -14.76 20.73
CA MET A 150 -26.80 -15.91 20.28
C MET A 150 -26.50 -17.10 21.18
N ASN A 151 -27.53 -17.65 21.82
CA ASN A 151 -27.45 -18.78 22.75
C ASN A 151 -27.17 -20.08 21.97
N VAL A 152 -25.92 -20.29 21.54
CA VAL A 152 -25.48 -21.45 20.75
C VAL A 152 -24.48 -22.25 21.55
N ASP A 153 -24.79 -23.54 21.71
CA ASP A 153 -23.97 -24.53 22.42
C ASP A 153 -22.73 -24.89 21.58
N ILE A 154 -21.54 -24.65 22.12
CA ILE A 154 -20.27 -24.60 21.37
C ILE A 154 -19.62 -25.98 21.26
N ASP A 155 -20.05 -26.95 22.06
CA ASP A 155 -19.34 -28.22 22.25
C ASP A 155 -19.58 -29.25 21.13
N ASN A 156 -20.51 -29.02 20.20
CA ASN A 156 -20.88 -29.97 19.14
C ASN A 156 -20.63 -29.49 17.70
N ALA A 157 -19.93 -28.38 17.49
CA ALA A 157 -19.63 -27.90 16.14
C ALA A 157 -18.44 -28.67 15.53
N SER A 158 -18.72 -29.74 14.79
CA SER A 158 -17.73 -30.45 13.97
C SER A 158 -16.99 -29.48 13.04
N ILE A 159 -15.67 -29.35 13.22
CA ILE A 159 -14.79 -28.42 12.52
C ILE A 159 -14.52 -28.91 11.09
N GLY A 160 -15.50 -28.70 10.21
CA GLY A 160 -15.25 -28.66 8.77
C GLY A 160 -14.62 -27.32 8.43
N VAL A 161 -13.49 -27.32 7.69
CA VAL A 161 -12.94 -26.09 7.10
C VAL A 161 -14.05 -25.49 6.22
N PRO A 162 -14.62 -24.31 6.55
CA PRO A 162 -15.69 -23.76 5.75
C PRO A 162 -15.14 -23.44 4.36
N LYS A 163 -15.90 -23.75 3.31
CA LYS A 163 -15.59 -23.25 1.97
C LYS A 163 -15.54 -21.72 2.02
N LEU A 164 -14.70 -21.10 1.21
CA LEU A 164 -14.42 -19.65 1.26
C LEU A 164 -15.69 -18.78 1.13
N ASP A 165 -16.67 -19.32 0.41
CA ASP A 165 -18.05 -18.89 0.19
C ASP A 165 -18.91 -18.89 1.47
N GLN A 166 -18.52 -19.63 2.50
CA GLN A 166 -19.19 -19.68 3.81
C GLN A 166 -18.51 -18.77 4.86
N MET A 167 -17.28 -18.30 4.62
CA MET A 167 -16.59 -17.35 5.52
C MET A 167 -16.89 -15.88 5.21
N SER A 168 -17.50 -15.60 4.05
CA SER A 168 -18.17 -14.33 3.82
C SER A 168 -19.54 -14.37 4.48
N GLY A 169 -19.56 -14.24 5.81
CA GLY A 169 -20.76 -13.76 6.47
C GLY A 169 -21.25 -12.53 5.68
N ASN A 170 -22.47 -12.59 5.17
CA ASN A 170 -22.98 -11.50 4.33
C ASN A 170 -23.18 -10.21 5.16
N ASP A 171 -23.08 -10.35 6.49
CA ASP A 171 -23.13 -9.26 7.44
C ASP A 171 -21.91 -8.35 7.32
N LYS A 172 -22.19 -7.05 7.40
CA LYS A 172 -21.22 -5.97 7.25
C LYS A 172 -20.02 -6.11 8.20
N LYS A 173 -20.26 -6.54 9.44
CA LYS A 173 -19.26 -6.61 10.51
C LYS A 173 -18.17 -7.64 10.20
N THR A 174 -18.54 -8.78 9.63
CA THR A 174 -17.58 -9.79 9.16
C THR A 174 -16.74 -9.25 8.01
N LYS A 175 -17.36 -8.61 7.02
CA LYS A 175 -16.65 -8.01 5.86
C LYS A 175 -15.66 -6.92 6.28
N ASP A 176 -16.04 -6.08 7.23
CA ASP A 176 -15.17 -5.01 7.76
C ASP A 176 -13.96 -5.58 8.52
N ALA A 177 -14.18 -6.61 9.36
CA ALA A 177 -13.10 -7.27 10.09
C ALA A 177 -12.09 -7.96 9.16
N TRP A 178 -12.58 -8.66 8.13
CA TRP A 178 -11.74 -9.26 7.09
C TRP A 178 -10.93 -8.21 6.34
N SER A 179 -11.57 -7.09 5.96
CA SER A 179 -10.89 -6.00 5.25
C SER A 179 -9.79 -5.33 6.08
N ALA A 180 -10.05 -5.13 7.38
CA ALA A 180 -9.07 -4.58 8.31
C ALA A 180 -7.86 -5.52 8.49
N TRP A 181 -8.11 -6.81 8.66
CA TRP A 181 -7.05 -7.82 8.75
C TRP A 181 -6.20 -7.87 7.49
N TRP A 182 -6.85 -7.87 6.32
CA TRP A 182 -6.18 -7.86 5.01
C TRP A 182 -5.24 -6.66 4.87
N ARG A 183 -5.69 -5.48 5.30
CA ARG A 183 -4.87 -4.26 5.26
C ARG A 183 -3.63 -4.38 6.15
N GLN A 184 -3.76 -4.93 7.36
CA GLN A 184 -2.64 -5.14 8.27
C GLN A 184 -1.63 -6.15 7.69
N GLU A 185 -2.11 -7.21 7.04
CA GLU A 185 -1.26 -8.21 6.42
C GLU A 185 -0.43 -7.64 5.27
N TRP A 186 -1.00 -6.78 4.41
CA TRP A 186 -0.22 -6.11 3.37
C TRP A 186 0.85 -5.17 3.90
N LYS A 187 0.51 -4.39 4.93
CA LYS A 187 1.48 -3.53 5.61
C LYS A 187 2.63 -4.32 6.21
N ARG A 188 2.33 -5.48 6.81
CA ARG A 188 3.36 -6.41 7.30
C ARG A 188 4.25 -6.91 6.17
N ARG A 189 3.67 -7.30 5.04
CA ARG A 189 4.43 -7.77 3.87
C ARG A 189 5.30 -6.69 3.24
N ALA A 190 4.82 -5.46 3.17
CA ALA A 190 5.63 -4.33 2.70
C ALA A 190 6.87 -4.12 3.58
N LYS A 191 6.72 -4.25 4.91
CA LYS A 191 7.88 -4.20 5.83
C LYS A 191 8.81 -5.40 5.69
N ASP A 192 8.25 -6.60 5.56
CA ASP A 192 9.01 -7.83 5.34
C ASP A 192 9.85 -7.68 4.06
N PHE A 193 9.25 -7.18 2.98
CA PHE A 193 9.94 -6.86 1.73
C PHE A 193 11.09 -5.85 1.93
N CYS A 194 10.84 -4.73 2.61
CA CYS A 194 11.89 -3.74 2.88
C CYS A 194 13.04 -4.34 3.69
N ARG A 195 12.73 -5.20 4.67
CA ARG A 195 13.73 -5.89 5.48
C ARG A 195 14.57 -6.86 4.65
N ASP A 196 13.94 -7.65 3.80
CA ASP A 196 14.60 -8.61 2.93
C ASP A 196 15.52 -7.91 1.92
N GLU A 197 15.12 -6.72 1.45
CA GLU A 197 15.90 -5.86 0.55
C GLU A 197 16.92 -4.97 1.30
N ASN A 198 17.04 -5.07 2.63
CA ASN A 198 17.89 -4.23 3.48
C ASN A 198 17.64 -2.71 3.33
N VAL A 199 16.38 -2.31 3.16
CA VAL A 199 15.94 -0.91 3.12
C VAL A 199 15.50 -0.47 4.51
N GLU A 200 16.15 0.56 5.05
CA GLU A 200 15.78 1.12 6.36
C GLU A 200 14.49 1.95 6.23
N ILE A 201 13.45 1.54 6.98
CA ILE A 201 12.15 2.21 7.03
C ILE A 201 11.76 2.50 8.48
N LYS A 202 11.00 3.58 8.70
CA LYS A 202 10.55 4.01 10.04
C LYS A 202 9.07 3.75 10.26
N ASN A 203 8.27 3.72 9.20
CA ASN A 203 6.81 3.60 9.29
C ASN A 203 6.23 2.81 8.10
N ASP A 204 4.92 2.56 8.16
CA ASP A 204 4.19 1.81 7.14
C ASP A 204 4.17 2.54 5.79
N ASP A 205 4.02 3.88 5.81
CA ASP A 205 3.84 4.70 4.62
C ASP A 205 5.15 4.70 3.79
N GLU A 206 6.31 4.71 4.45
CA GLU A 206 7.63 4.51 3.81
C GLU A 206 7.77 3.11 3.19
N ALA A 207 7.25 2.07 3.85
CA ALA A 207 7.30 0.70 3.33
C ALA A 207 6.44 0.53 2.07
N ASP A 208 5.24 1.10 2.08
CA ASP A 208 4.34 1.09 0.93
C ASP A 208 4.95 1.92 -0.22
N ALA A 209 5.56 3.08 0.08
CA ALA A 209 6.28 3.89 -0.91
C ALA A 209 7.43 3.13 -1.61
N VAL A 210 8.22 2.33 -0.88
CA VAL A 210 9.26 1.46 -1.46
C VAL A 210 8.64 0.46 -2.41
N CYS A 211 7.56 -0.20 -1.98
CA CYS A 211 6.85 -1.17 -2.82
C CYS A 211 6.31 -0.52 -4.10
N ILE A 212 5.76 0.70 -4.01
CA ILE A 212 5.27 1.47 -5.15
C ILE A 212 6.43 1.80 -6.11
N ALA A 213 7.57 2.27 -5.62
CA ALA A 213 8.73 2.58 -6.45
C ALA A 213 9.26 1.35 -7.22
N VAL A 214 9.38 0.21 -6.53
CA VAL A 214 9.84 -1.04 -7.17
C VAL A 214 8.81 -1.54 -8.17
N ALA A 215 7.51 -1.50 -7.86
CA ALA A 215 6.46 -1.88 -8.80
C ALA A 215 6.40 -0.94 -10.02
N ALA A 216 6.63 0.36 -9.82
CA ALA A 216 6.66 1.37 -10.87
C ALA A 216 7.68 1.07 -11.96
N SER A 217 8.86 0.56 -11.59
CA SER A 217 9.91 0.15 -12.54
C SER A 217 9.46 -0.96 -13.51
N LYS A 218 8.38 -1.69 -13.19
CA LYS A 218 7.81 -2.75 -14.02
C LYS A 218 6.63 -2.28 -14.90
N THR A 219 6.21 -1.03 -14.76
CA THR A 219 5.03 -0.51 -15.47
C THR A 219 5.32 -0.24 -16.96
N GLN A 220 4.28 -0.30 -17.79
CA GLN A 220 4.41 0.05 -19.21
C GLN A 220 4.79 1.52 -19.40
N ALA A 221 4.23 2.43 -18.60
CA ALA A 221 4.55 3.86 -18.67
C ALA A 221 6.05 4.12 -18.44
N PHE A 222 6.64 3.49 -17.42
CA PHE A 222 8.08 3.58 -17.17
C PHE A 222 8.90 3.04 -18.35
N ARG A 223 8.54 1.86 -18.89
CA ARG A 223 9.23 1.27 -20.05
C ARG A 223 9.16 2.16 -21.30
N MET A 224 8.02 2.81 -21.54
CA MET A 224 7.86 3.74 -22.65
C MET A 224 8.74 4.98 -22.48
N MET A 225 8.80 5.54 -21.27
CA MET A 225 9.70 6.64 -20.94
C MET A 225 11.18 6.27 -21.15
N GLU A 226 11.61 5.10 -20.66
CA GLU A 226 12.98 4.62 -20.88
C GLU A 226 13.30 4.46 -22.37
N THR A 227 12.35 3.94 -23.15
CA THR A 227 12.49 3.79 -24.60
C THR A 227 12.67 5.15 -25.29
N GLN A 228 11.89 6.15 -24.88
CA GLN A 228 12.01 7.53 -25.39
C GLN A 228 13.38 8.14 -25.03
N ARG A 229 13.86 7.91 -23.80
CA ARG A 229 15.17 8.41 -23.36
C ARG A 229 16.32 7.77 -24.14
N MET A 230 16.22 6.48 -24.46
CA MET A 230 17.24 5.77 -25.25
C MET A 230 17.28 6.21 -26.73
N ALA A 231 16.19 6.80 -27.23
CA ALA A 231 16.08 7.26 -28.62
C ALA A 231 16.55 8.72 -28.82
N ALA A 232 16.75 9.48 -27.75
CA ALA A 232 17.20 10.87 -27.76
C ALA A 232 18.72 10.97 -27.56
#